data_AF-A0A561CPT0-F1
#
_entry.id   AF-A0A561CPT0-F1
#
_cell.length_a   1.000
_cell.length_b   1.000
_cell.length_c   1.000
_cell.angle_alpha   90.00
_cell.angle_beta   90.00
_cell.angle_gamma   90.00
#
_symmetry.space_group_name_H-M   'P 1'
#
loop_
_entity.id
_entity.type
_entity.pdbx_description
1 polymer ?
#
loop_
_entity_poly.entity_id
_entity_poly.type
_entity_poly.pdbx_seq_one_letter_code
_entity_poly.pdbx_strand_id
1 'polypeptide(L)' 'MKPKTVSDLMEGNELIQTDLQVVIFDPKENCTYVIANGKAIKMDAPPSGLGKHIITWQDGKVVYLVKDEKQKIE' A
#
# COMPACT_ATOMS: atom_id res chain seq x y z
N MET A 1 -23.55 2.22 0.34
CA MET A 1 -22.59 1.42 -0.44
C MET A 1 -21.96 0.37 0.47
N LYS A 2 -21.76 -0.87 0.01
CA LYS A 2 -20.97 -1.86 0.76
C LYS A 2 -19.48 -1.53 0.65
N PRO A 3 -18.68 -1.69 1.72
CA PRO A 3 -17.22 -1.56 1.64
C PRO A 3 -16.67 -2.57 0.64
N LYS A 4 -15.77 -2.14 -0.25
CA LYS A 4 -15.01 -3.06 -1.12
C LYS A 4 -13.85 -3.65 -0.32
N THR A 5 -13.59 -4.93 -0.53
CA THR A 5 -12.42 -5.64 0.00
C THR A 5 -11.27 -5.59 -0.99
N VAL A 6 -10.07 -5.97 -0.55
CA VAL A 6 -8.88 -6.13 -1.41
C VAL A 6 -9.16 -7.05 -2.58
N SER A 7 -9.82 -8.17 -2.33
CA SER A 7 -10.17 -9.16 -3.34
C SER A 7 -11.12 -8.60 -4.41
N ASP A 8 -11.94 -7.60 -4.07
CA ASP A 8 -12.81 -6.92 -5.03
C ASP A 8 -12.06 -5.91 -5.93
N LEU A 9 -10.80 -5.63 -5.62
CA LEU A 9 -9.94 -4.66 -6.32
C LEU A 9 -8.80 -5.34 -7.08
N MET A 10 -8.69 -6.66 -7.00
CA MET A 10 -7.62 -7.46 -7.62
C MET A 10 -8.17 -8.30 -8.77
N GLU A 11 -7.49 -8.31 -9.90
CA GLU A 11 -7.68 -9.27 -10.98
C GLU A 11 -6.44 -10.17 -11.02
N GLY A 12 -6.54 -11.35 -10.38
CA GLY A 12 -5.37 -12.18 -10.11
C GLY A 12 -4.43 -11.56 -9.07
N ASN A 13 -3.16 -11.34 -9.42
CA ASN A 13 -2.17 -10.66 -8.57
C ASN A 13 -2.02 -9.17 -8.91
N GLU A 14 -2.82 -8.65 -9.86
CA GLU A 14 -2.75 -7.26 -10.30
C GLU A 14 -3.89 -6.44 -9.70
N LEU A 15 -3.56 -5.22 -9.24
CA LEU A 15 -4.57 -4.25 -8.81
C LEU A 15 -5.25 -3.65 -10.03
N ILE A 16 -6.58 -3.75 -10.07
CA ILE A 16 -7.39 -3.12 -11.10
C ILE A 16 -7.25 -1.60 -10.94
N GLN A 17 -6.88 -0.91 -12.02
CA GLN A 17 -6.80 0.54 -12.06
C GLN A 17 -8.15 1.13 -11.62
N THR A 18 -8.15 1.82 -10.48
CA THR A 18 -9.34 2.39 -9.86
C THR A 18 -9.09 3.82 -9.43
N ASP A 19 -10.10 4.67 -9.59
CA ASP A 19 -10.10 6.05 -9.09
C ASP A 19 -10.17 6.12 -7.56
N LEU A 20 -10.32 4.99 -6.89
CA LEU A 20 -10.37 4.88 -5.44
C LEU A 20 -8.97 4.95 -4.82
N GLN A 21 -8.88 5.62 -3.68
CA GLN A 21 -7.67 5.62 -2.85
C GLN A 21 -7.79 4.62 -1.73
N VAL A 22 -7.00 3.56 -1.81
CA VAL A 22 -7.07 2.42 -0.89
C VAL A 22 -5.66 2.05 -0.47
N VAL A 23 -5.54 1.63 0.78
CA VAL A 23 -4.32 1.03 1.34
C VAL A 23 -4.63 -0.42 1.67
N ILE A 24 -3.80 -1.30 1.16
CA ILE A 24 -3.99 -2.74 1.23
C ILE A 24 -2.72 -3.35 1.80
N PHE A 25 -2.85 -4.04 2.93
CA PHE A 25 -1.77 -4.86 3.47
C PHE A 25 -1.90 -6.28 2.91
N ASP A 26 -0.87 -6.75 2.21
CA ASP A 26 -0.78 -8.14 1.74
C ASP A 26 0.22 -8.91 2.62
N PRO A 27 -0.27 -9.80 3.50
CA PRO A 27 0.60 -10.59 4.37
C PRO A 27 1.37 -11.70 3.64
N LYS A 28 0.91 -12.15 2.46
CA LYS A 28 1.61 -13.21 1.68
C LYS A 28 2.86 -12.66 1.03
N GLU A 29 2.74 -11.46 0.46
CA GLU A 29 3.88 -10.76 -0.13
C GLU A 29 4.65 -9.88 0.85
N ASN A 30 4.15 -9.77 2.09
CA ASN A 30 4.70 -8.94 3.16
C ASN A 30 4.92 -7.49 2.69
N CYS A 31 3.89 -6.88 2.11
CA CYS A 31 3.96 -5.54 1.53
C CYS A 31 2.68 -4.73 1.76
N THR A 32 2.75 -3.43 1.47
CA THR A 32 1.60 -2.53 1.44
C THR A 32 1.42 -1.99 0.02
N TYR A 33 0.24 -2.17 -0.54
CA TYR A 33 -0.17 -1.53 -1.79
C TYR A 33 -0.95 -0.26 -1.50
N VAL A 34 -0.62 0.82 -2.20
CA VAL A 34 -1.34 2.10 -2.14
C VAL A 34 -1.82 2.44 -3.54
N ILE A 35 -3.13 2.62 -3.70
CA ILE A 35 -3.69 3.14 -4.94
C ILE A 35 -3.78 4.67 -4.82
N ALA A 36 -3.02 5.36 -5.66
CA ALA A 36 -3.00 6.82 -5.73
C ALA A 36 -3.12 7.27 -7.18
N ASN A 37 -4.12 8.11 -7.49
CA ASN A 37 -4.38 8.64 -8.83
C ASN A 37 -4.46 7.54 -9.91
N GLY A 38 -5.17 6.45 -9.63
CA GLY A 38 -5.32 5.32 -10.57
C GLY A 38 -4.09 4.41 -10.68
N LYS A 39 -3.02 4.66 -9.94
CA LYS A 39 -1.79 3.84 -9.98
C LYS A 39 -1.59 3.09 -8.67
N ALA A 40 -1.30 1.81 -8.78
CA ALA A 40 -0.85 0.99 -7.66
C ALA A 40 0.64 1.24 -7.38
N ILE A 41 0.97 1.51 -6.12
CA ILE A 41 2.33 1.68 -5.62
C ILE A 41 2.56 0.60 -4.57
N LYS A 42 3.52 -0.28 -4.81
CA LYS A 42 3.93 -1.32 -3.87
C LYS A 42 5.01 -0.78 -2.93
N MET A 43 4.85 -1.01 -1.63
CA MET A 43 5.84 -0.74 -0.60
C MET A 43 6.15 -2.05 0.12
N ASP A 44 7.27 -2.69 -0.24
CA ASP A 44 7.73 -3.92 0.40
C ASP A 44 8.08 -3.68 1.87
N ALA A 45 7.87 -4.65 2.76
CA ALA A 45 8.47 -4.59 4.08
C ALA A 45 10.02 -4.56 3.97
N PRO A 46 10.73 -3.99 4.96
CA PRO A 46 12.18 -4.07 4.98
C PRO A 46 12.65 -5.54 5.02
N PRO A 47 13.77 -5.87 4.36
CA PRO A 47 14.30 -7.23 4.32
C PRO A 47 14.75 -7.74 5.70
N SER A 48 15.07 -6.82 6.62
CA SER A 48 15.37 -7.13 8.03
C SER A 48 15.05 -5.94 8.93
N GLY A 49 14.86 -6.19 10.23
CA GLY A 49 14.62 -5.15 11.23
C GLY A 49 13.16 -4.67 11.28
N LEU A 50 12.96 -3.35 11.42
CA LEU A 50 11.65 -2.72 11.59
C LEU A 50 11.36 -1.76 10.43
N GLY A 51 10.12 -1.72 9.97
CA GLY A 51 9.65 -0.81 8.93
C GLY A 51 8.38 -0.08 9.31
N LYS A 52 8.27 1.18 8.89
CA LYS A 52 7.08 2.01 9.03
C LYS A 52 6.72 2.60 7.67
N HIS A 53 5.47 2.39 7.26
CA HIS A 53 4.88 3.06 6.11
C HIS A 53 3.98 4.20 6.60
N ILE A 54 4.24 5.43 6.13
CA ILE A 54 3.42 6.60 6.43
C ILE A 54 2.78 7.06 5.12
N ILE A 55 1.46 7.19 5.16
CA ILE A 55 0.66 7.62 4.02
C ILE A 55 -0.03 8.90 4.46
N THR A 56 0.06 9.95 3.65
CA THR A 56 -0.54 11.25 3.93
C THR A 56 -1.59 11.57 2.88
N TRP A 57 -2.79 11.90 3.35
CA TRP A 57 -3.89 12.37 2.53
C TRP A 57 -4.10 13.86 2.72
N GLN A 58 -4.37 14.57 1.63
CA GLN A 58 -4.83 15.94 1.62
C GLN A 58 -5.96 16.05 0.61
N ASP A 59 -7.08 16.64 1.01
CA ASP A 59 -8.27 16.82 0.15
C ASP A 59 -8.76 15.51 -0.48
N GLY A 60 -8.71 14.43 0.31
CA GLY A 60 -9.09 13.09 -0.16
C GLY A 60 -8.17 12.56 -1.26
N LYS A 61 -6.92 13.04 -1.34
CA LYS A 61 -5.84 12.58 -2.24
C LYS A 61 -4.61 12.14 -1.48
N VAL A 62 -4.08 10.95 -1.80
CA VAL A 62 -2.75 10.54 -1.37
C VAL A 62 -1.73 11.50 -1.98
N VAL A 63 -0.99 12.22 -1.13
CA VAL A 63 0.00 13.23 -1.54
C VAL A 63 1.42 12.80 -1.20
N TYR A 64 1.62 12.03 -0.14
CA TYR A 64 2.92 11.53 0.27
C TYR A 64 2.87 10.07 0.69
N LEU A 65 3.92 9.36 0.29
CA LEU A 65 4.25 8.01 0.74
C LEU A 65 5.68 8.05 1.27
N VAL A 66 5.84 7.70 2.54
CA VAL A 66 7.15 7.65 3.20
C VAL A 66 7.38 6.24 3.72
N LYS A 67 8.54 5.69 3.36
CA LYS A 67 9.07 4.45 3.88
C LYS A 67 10.21 4.78 4.85
N ASP A 68 10.04 4.41 6.11
CA ASP A 68 11.06 4.55 7.15
C ASP A 68 11.47 3.15 7.62
N GLU A 69 12.74 2.81 7.44
CA GLU A 69 13.28 1.48 7.73
C GLU A 69 14.44 1.57 8.71
N LYS A 70 14.46 0.64 9.67
CA LYS A 70 15.56 0.44 10.61
C LYS A 70 16.11 -0.95 10.42
N GLN A 71 17.33 -1.02 9.91
CA GLN A 71 18.05 -2.28 9.80
C GLN A 71 18.52 -2.74 11.18
N LYS A 72 18.37 -4.03 11.43
CA LYS A 72 19.00 -4.69 12.57
C LYS A 72 20.44 -5.04 12.16
N ILE A 73 21.43 -4.54 12.89
CA ILE A 73 22.82 -4.97 12.75
C ILE A 73 23.02 -6.13 13.74
N GLU A 74 23.48 -7.28 13.24
CA GLU A 74 23.88 -8.45 14.04
C GLU A 74 25.40 -8.56 14.13
#